data_AF-A0A950WP17-F1
#
_entry.id   AF-A0A950WP17-F1
#
_cell.length_a   1.000
_cell.length_b   1.000
_cell.length_c   1.000
_cell.angle_alpha   90.00
_cell.angle_beta   90.00
_cell.angle_gamma   90.00
#
_symmetry.space_group_name_H-M   'P 1'
#
loop_
_entity.id
_entity.type
_entity.pdbx_description
1 polymer ?
#
loop_
_entity_poly.entity_id
_entity_poly.type
_entity_poly.pdbx_seq_one_letter_code
_entity_poly.pdbx_strand_id
1 'polypeptide(L)'
;MNDTQTLSERADALEEQMSRELDYIVIKSRLYSMAEADMGPPPNVNALMAQNPRARVLMGDDPRLPKMPEAPTLMDFFKYRFGPAAHLLQSARHAMKNGLPEKMVLACLLHDISTIGFIRGDHGYWGAQLVEPYVDEEVAWAIRAHQVLRFYPDESVGYEYPQSYIKAFGADYRPDPYIEEDYRRMRNHKWYMSGRMITLNDIYSFDPDVHVELEEFSDVIARNFRQPQQGLGFDNSPVAHMWRAIIRPAKYL
;
A
#
# COMPACT_ATOMS: atom_id res chain seq x y z
N MET A 1 -1.24 -35.68 -1.15
CA MET A 1 -2.32 -36.08 -2.08
C MET A 1 -2.67 -34.85 -2.88
N ASN A 2 -2.57 -34.91 -4.20
CA ASN A 2 -2.76 -33.76 -5.09
C ASN A 2 -4.24 -33.37 -5.14
N ASP A 3 -4.58 -32.24 -4.53
CA ASP A 3 -5.89 -31.60 -4.70
C ASP A 3 -6.01 -31.05 -6.12
N THR A 4 -6.62 -31.85 -6.99
CA THR A 4 -7.02 -31.40 -8.32
C THR A 4 -8.54 -31.34 -8.32
N GLN A 5 -9.08 -30.15 -7.99
CA GLN A 5 -10.51 -29.88 -8.12
C GLN A 5 -11.00 -30.32 -9.50
N THR A 6 -12.14 -31.01 -9.51
CA THR A 6 -12.79 -31.48 -10.73
C THR A 6 -13.31 -30.30 -11.55
N LEU A 7 -13.51 -30.50 -12.86
CA LEU A 7 -14.06 -29.46 -13.73
C LEU A 7 -15.47 -28.99 -13.31
N SER A 8 -16.25 -29.87 -12.67
CA SER A 8 -17.59 -29.54 -12.14
C SER A 8 -17.48 -28.61 -10.94
N GLU A 9 -16.62 -28.92 -9.96
CA GLU A 9 -16.42 -28.07 -8.77
C GLU A 9 -15.90 -26.68 -9.14
N ARG A 10 -15.08 -26.58 -10.19
CA ARG A 10 -14.62 -25.29 -10.73
C ARG A 10 -15.76 -24.52 -11.40
N ALA A 11 -16.66 -25.19 -12.12
CA ALA A 11 -17.81 -24.57 -12.75
C ALA A 11 -18.81 -24.07 -11.70
N ASP A 12 -19.12 -24.89 -10.69
CA ASP A 12 -20.03 -24.54 -9.61
C ASP A 12 -19.50 -23.34 -8.79
N ALA A 13 -18.20 -23.31 -8.49
CA ALA A 13 -17.55 -22.18 -7.82
C ALA A 13 -17.58 -20.90 -8.67
N LEU A 14 -17.43 -21.02 -10.00
CA LEU A 14 -17.51 -19.89 -10.91
C LEU A 14 -18.94 -19.35 -11.02
N GLU A 15 -19.94 -20.24 -11.09
CA GLU A 15 -21.36 -19.88 -11.11
C GLU A 15 -21.79 -19.23 -9.80
N GLU A 16 -21.33 -19.74 -8.65
CA GLU A 16 -21.60 -19.12 -7.35
C GLU A 16 -20.92 -17.75 -7.23
N GLN A 17 -19.68 -17.61 -7.73
CA GLN A 17 -18.98 -16.33 -7.78
C GLN A 17 -19.72 -15.31 -8.66
N MET A 18 -20.14 -15.72 -9.86
CA MET A 18 -20.93 -14.88 -10.77
C MET A 18 -22.29 -14.53 -10.17
N SER A 19 -22.96 -15.46 -9.49
CA SER A 19 -24.23 -15.20 -8.79
C SER A 19 -24.04 -14.20 -7.64
N ARG A 20 -22.95 -14.28 -6.88
CA ARG A 20 -22.63 -13.29 -5.84
C ARG A 20 -22.32 -11.92 -6.44
N GLU A 21 -21.66 -11.87 -7.60
CA GLU A 21 -21.45 -10.62 -8.34
C GLU A 21 -22.77 -9.99 -8.83
N LEU A 22 -23.78 -10.80 -9.14
CA LEU A 22 -25.12 -10.32 -9.53
C LEU A 22 -25.94 -9.78 -8.34
N ASP A 23 -25.65 -10.20 -7.11
CA ASP A 23 -26.38 -9.77 -5.92
C ASP A 23 -25.84 -8.48 -5.29
N TYR A 24 -24.64 -8.02 -5.66
CA TYR A 24 -24.04 -6.80 -5.10
C TYR A 24 -23.79 -5.71 -6.13
N ILE A 25 -24.31 -4.52 -5.84
CA ILE A 25 -23.99 -3.29 -6.57
C ILE A 25 -22.72 -2.71 -5.98
N VAL A 26 -21.64 -2.74 -6.77
CA VAL A 26 -20.34 -2.15 -6.43
C VAL A 26 -20.25 -0.76 -7.04
N ILE A 27 -20.06 0.25 -6.18
CA ILE A 27 -19.81 1.62 -6.61
C ILE A 27 -18.34 1.93 -6.37
N LYS A 28 -17.61 2.22 -7.46
CA LYS A 28 -16.21 2.65 -7.36
C LYS A 28 -16.13 4.06 -6.75
N SER A 29 -15.08 4.32 -5.99
CA SER A 29 -14.78 5.68 -5.51
C SER A 29 -14.66 6.65 -6.69
N ARG A 30 -15.12 7.88 -6.50
CA ARG A 30 -15.02 8.91 -7.52
C ARG A 30 -13.57 9.21 -7.90
N LEU A 31 -12.65 9.13 -6.95
CA LEU A 31 -11.22 9.31 -7.17
C LEU A 31 -10.70 8.33 -8.25
N TYR A 32 -11.21 7.09 -8.26
CA TYR A 32 -10.81 6.07 -9.23
C TYR A 32 -11.33 6.39 -10.64
N SER A 33 -12.62 6.73 -10.78
CA SER A 33 -13.19 7.10 -12.09
C SER A 33 -12.48 8.31 -12.71
N MET A 34 -12.11 9.30 -11.88
CA MET A 34 -11.40 10.49 -12.36
C MET A 34 -10.00 10.17 -12.91
N ALA A 35 -9.36 9.10 -12.46
CA ALA A 35 -8.07 8.65 -13.03
C ALA A 35 -8.22 8.15 -14.48
N GLU A 36 -9.42 7.74 -14.89
CA GLU A 36 -9.76 7.36 -16.27
C GLU A 36 -10.37 8.53 -17.07
N ALA A 37 -10.30 9.75 -16.54
CA ALA A 37 -10.97 10.94 -17.07
C ALA A 37 -12.50 10.82 -17.17
N ASP A 38 -13.11 9.89 -16.43
CA ASP A 38 -14.57 9.78 -16.34
C ASP A 38 -15.12 10.83 -15.35
N MET A 39 -15.66 11.91 -15.93
CA MET A 39 -16.34 12.99 -15.22
C MET A 39 -17.87 12.83 -15.21
N GLY A 40 -18.41 11.69 -15.65
CA GLY A 40 -19.85 11.39 -15.61
C GLY A 40 -20.42 11.35 -14.19
N PRO A 41 -21.75 11.47 -14.01
CA PRO A 41 -22.36 11.36 -12.69
C PRO A 41 -22.12 9.95 -12.10
N PRO A 42 -22.07 9.81 -10.76
CA PRO A 42 -21.96 8.50 -10.13
C PRO A 42 -23.16 7.62 -10.53
N PRO A 43 -23.00 6.28 -10.56
CA PRO A 43 -24.10 5.38 -10.92
C PRO A 43 -25.32 5.60 -10.03
N ASN A 44 -26.50 5.70 -10.66
CA ASN A 44 -27.75 5.85 -9.92
C ASN A 44 -28.15 4.49 -9.31
N VAL A 45 -27.83 4.33 -8.02
CA VAL A 45 -28.13 3.13 -7.24
C VAL A 45 -29.61 2.73 -7.34
N ASN A 46 -30.55 3.68 -7.27
CA ASN A 46 -31.97 3.38 -7.33
C ASN A 46 -32.37 2.80 -8.69
N ALA A 47 -31.78 3.31 -9.78
CA ALA A 47 -32.00 2.78 -11.12
C ALA A 47 -31.41 1.37 -11.28
N LEU A 48 -30.22 1.13 -10.74
CA LEU A 48 -29.57 -0.20 -10.73
C LEU A 48 -30.40 -1.22 -9.94
N MET A 49 -30.90 -0.83 -8.77
CA MET A 49 -31.80 -1.67 -7.95
C MET A 49 -33.16 -1.90 -8.62
N ALA A 50 -33.68 -0.95 -9.41
CA ALA A 50 -34.91 -1.16 -10.16
C ALA A 50 -34.73 -2.21 -11.28
N GLN A 51 -33.54 -2.29 -11.88
CA GLN A 51 -33.21 -3.29 -12.90
C GLN A 51 -32.95 -4.67 -12.29
N ASN A 52 -32.41 -4.73 -11.07
CA ASN A 52 -32.24 -5.96 -10.31
C ASN A 52 -32.72 -5.79 -8.85
N PRO A 53 -34.01 -6.06 -8.56
CA PRO A 53 -34.58 -5.87 -7.23
C PRO A 53 -33.97 -6.73 -6.12
N ARG A 54 -33.25 -7.80 -6.47
CA ARG A 54 -32.52 -8.64 -5.52
C ARG A 54 -31.15 -8.08 -5.18
N ALA A 55 -30.56 -7.27 -6.05
CA ALA A 55 -29.26 -6.68 -5.80
C ALA A 55 -29.30 -5.72 -4.61
N ARG A 56 -28.22 -5.68 -3.85
CA ARG A 56 -28.01 -4.80 -2.71
C ARG A 56 -26.72 -4.03 -2.91
N VAL A 57 -26.69 -2.79 -2.45
CA VAL A 57 -25.44 -2.04 -2.43
C VAL A 57 -24.48 -2.66 -1.42
N LEU A 58 -23.19 -2.77 -1.79
CA LEU A 58 -22.19 -3.32 -0.91
C LEU A 58 -21.91 -2.38 0.28
N MET A 59 -22.36 -2.77 1.47
CA MET A 59 -22.19 -2.03 2.74
C MET A 59 -21.23 -2.72 3.72
N GLY A 60 -20.69 -3.88 3.36
CA GLY A 60 -19.86 -4.72 4.23
C GLY A 60 -18.55 -5.13 3.58
N ASP A 61 -18.06 -6.30 3.96
CA ASP A 61 -16.90 -6.92 3.32
C ASP A 61 -17.26 -7.35 1.89
N ASP A 62 -16.35 -7.12 0.95
CA ASP A 62 -16.51 -7.55 -0.44
C ASP A 62 -16.31 -9.08 -0.52
N PRO A 63 -17.32 -9.87 -0.93
CA PRO A 63 -17.20 -11.33 -0.98
C PRO A 63 -16.20 -11.83 -2.03
N ARG A 64 -15.73 -10.95 -2.93
CA ARG A 64 -14.71 -11.26 -3.94
C ARG A 64 -13.29 -11.16 -3.37
N LEU A 65 -13.12 -10.55 -2.20
CA LEU A 65 -11.84 -10.41 -1.53
C LEU A 65 -11.67 -11.47 -0.43
N PRO A 66 -10.43 -11.95 -0.17
CA PRO A 66 -10.16 -12.75 1.01
C PRO A 66 -10.65 -12.04 2.28
N LYS A 67 -11.32 -12.80 3.14
CA LYS A 67 -11.88 -12.30 4.40
C LYS A 67 -10.74 -11.89 5.34
N MET A 68 -10.84 -10.69 5.90
CA MET A 68 -9.92 -10.22 6.95
C MET A 68 -10.28 -10.86 8.30
N PRO A 69 -9.30 -11.11 9.19
CA PRO A 69 -9.58 -11.47 10.58
C PRO A 69 -10.37 -10.37 11.32
N GLU A 70 -11.00 -10.73 12.45
CA GLU A 70 -11.75 -9.77 13.27
C GLU A 70 -10.88 -8.65 13.85
N ALA A 71 -9.62 -8.97 14.19
CA ALA A 71 -8.61 -8.02 14.63
C ALA A 71 -7.39 -8.07 13.68
N PRO A 72 -7.45 -7.40 12.51
CA PRO A 72 -6.39 -7.45 11.51
C PRO A 72 -5.02 -6.99 12.02
N THR A 73 -3.99 -7.78 11.77
CA THR A 73 -2.59 -7.39 11.99
C THR A 73 -1.97 -6.78 10.74
N LEU A 74 -0.82 -6.14 10.88
CA LEU A 74 -0.03 -5.70 9.72
C LEU A 74 0.30 -6.86 8.77
N MET A 75 0.63 -8.04 9.31
CA MET A 75 0.89 -9.26 8.53
C MET A 75 -0.34 -9.68 7.71
N ASP A 76 -1.54 -9.57 8.28
CA ASP A 76 -2.79 -9.86 7.56
C ASP A 76 -3.02 -8.89 6.40
N PHE A 77 -2.64 -7.61 6.55
CA PHE A 77 -2.70 -6.67 5.42
C PHE A 77 -1.75 -7.06 4.30
N PHE A 78 -0.52 -7.46 4.60
CA PHE A 78 0.39 -8.01 3.59
C PHE A 78 -0.19 -9.25 2.90
N LYS A 79 -0.82 -10.15 3.66
CA LYS A 79 -1.37 -11.38 3.11
C LYS A 79 -2.63 -11.18 2.26
N TYR A 80 -3.53 -10.28 2.66
CA TYR A 80 -4.88 -10.21 2.09
C TYR A 80 -5.18 -8.93 1.31
N ARG A 81 -4.35 -7.89 1.42
CA ARG A 81 -4.59 -6.58 0.80
C ARG A 81 -3.39 -5.99 0.06
N PHE A 82 -2.17 -6.28 0.48
CA PHE A 82 -0.95 -5.78 -0.16
C PHE A 82 -0.27 -6.90 -0.94
N GLY A 83 -0.76 -7.16 -2.16
CA GLY A 83 -0.19 -8.19 -3.03
C GLY A 83 -0.19 -7.73 -4.49
N PRO A 84 0.90 -7.97 -5.26
CA PRO A 84 2.21 -8.51 -4.83
C PRO A 84 3.06 -7.48 -4.06
N ALA A 85 3.78 -7.92 -3.01
CA ALA A 85 4.62 -7.06 -2.16
C ALA A 85 6.14 -7.32 -2.28
N ALA A 86 6.58 -8.07 -3.30
CA ALA A 86 7.98 -8.48 -3.48
C ALA A 86 8.97 -7.31 -3.37
N HIS A 87 8.61 -6.15 -3.93
CA HIS A 87 9.41 -4.94 -3.85
C HIS A 87 9.69 -4.49 -2.41
N LEU A 88 8.65 -4.38 -1.58
CA LEU A 88 8.78 -3.98 -0.18
C LEU A 88 9.63 -4.99 0.62
N LEU A 89 9.42 -6.28 0.36
CA LEU A 89 10.15 -7.36 1.02
C LEU A 89 11.64 -7.35 0.63
N GLN A 90 11.96 -7.13 -0.64
CA GLN A 90 13.35 -6.99 -1.10
C GLN A 90 14.01 -5.76 -0.47
N SER A 91 13.29 -4.64 -0.39
CA SER A 91 13.82 -3.40 0.19
C SER A 91 14.17 -3.57 1.67
N ALA A 92 13.27 -4.19 2.43
CA ALA A 92 13.50 -4.55 3.82
C ALA A 92 14.68 -5.53 3.98
N ARG A 93 14.82 -6.53 3.10
CA ARG A 93 15.94 -7.48 3.14
C ARG A 93 17.28 -6.79 2.84
N HIS A 94 17.32 -5.86 1.88
CA HIS A 94 18.52 -5.07 1.60
C HIS A 94 18.92 -4.22 2.81
N ALA A 95 17.95 -3.57 3.46
CA ALA A 95 18.18 -2.82 4.69
C ALA A 95 18.78 -3.70 5.81
N MET A 96 18.26 -4.93 5.98
CA MET A 96 18.83 -5.90 6.94
C MET A 96 20.27 -6.28 6.58
N LYS A 97 20.54 -6.62 5.32
CA LYS A 97 21.89 -7.00 4.85
C LYS A 97 22.90 -5.85 5.00
N ASN A 98 22.43 -4.62 4.86
CA ASN A 98 23.24 -3.41 5.04
C ASN A 98 23.42 -3.02 6.52
N GLY A 99 22.92 -3.83 7.47
CA GLY A 99 23.11 -3.60 8.90
C GLY A 99 22.36 -2.38 9.45
N LEU A 100 21.28 -1.94 8.77
CA LEU A 100 20.45 -0.86 9.27
C LEU A 100 19.70 -1.28 10.54
N PRO A 101 19.41 -0.35 11.47
CA PRO A 101 18.63 -0.66 12.66
C PRO A 101 17.23 -1.18 12.30
N GLU A 102 16.66 -2.05 13.13
CA GLU A 102 15.38 -2.72 12.83
C GLU A 102 14.23 -1.76 12.50
N LYS A 103 14.16 -0.59 13.16
CA LYS A 103 13.16 0.43 12.82
C LYS A 103 13.28 0.93 11.38
N MET A 104 14.48 0.98 10.81
CA MET A 104 14.72 1.35 9.41
C MET A 104 14.47 0.18 8.45
N VAL A 105 14.68 -1.06 8.89
CA VAL A 105 14.20 -2.25 8.16
C VAL A 105 12.68 -2.20 8.05
N LEU A 106 11.96 -1.90 9.15
CA LEU A 106 10.52 -1.69 9.14
C LEU A 106 10.13 -0.52 8.22
N ALA A 107 10.87 0.59 8.24
CA ALA A 107 10.61 1.71 7.35
C ALA A 107 10.71 1.31 5.87
N CYS A 108 11.72 0.52 5.49
CA CYS A 108 11.85 -0.01 4.13
C CYS A 108 10.73 -1.00 3.79
N LEU A 109 10.30 -1.82 4.75
CA LEU A 109 9.15 -2.72 4.55
C LEU A 109 7.84 -1.95 4.29
N LEU A 110 7.69 -0.75 4.85
CA LEU A 110 6.43 -0.01 4.83
C LEU A 110 6.39 1.19 3.88
N HIS A 111 7.51 1.59 3.29
CA HIS A 111 7.62 2.87 2.59
C HIS A 111 6.59 3.08 1.48
N ASP A 112 6.24 2.01 0.76
CA ASP A 112 5.38 2.05 -0.42
C ASP A 112 4.02 1.34 -0.23
N ILE A 113 3.59 1.07 1.01
CA ILE A 113 2.30 0.39 1.26
C ILE A 113 1.10 1.18 0.73
N SER A 114 1.21 2.51 0.64
CA SER A 114 0.18 3.33 0.02
C SER A 114 0.09 3.08 -1.50
N THR A 115 1.22 2.89 -2.17
CA THR A 115 1.29 2.61 -3.61
C THR A 115 0.60 1.29 -3.97
N ILE A 116 0.77 0.26 -3.14
CA ILE A 116 0.25 -1.09 -3.44
C ILE A 116 -1.14 -1.37 -2.86
N GLY A 117 -1.57 -0.61 -1.85
CA GLY A 117 -2.80 -0.91 -1.11
C GLY A 117 -3.77 0.25 -0.93
N PHE A 118 -3.39 1.48 -1.29
CA PHE A 118 -4.22 2.65 -1.04
C PHE A 118 -4.11 3.70 -2.15
N ILE A 119 -3.59 4.91 -1.87
CA ILE A 119 -3.48 6.00 -2.84
C ILE A 119 -2.04 6.12 -3.32
N ARG A 120 -1.84 6.05 -4.64
CA ARG A 120 -0.52 6.09 -5.29
C ARG A 120 0.08 7.50 -5.38
N GLY A 121 -0.73 8.50 -5.74
CA GLY A 121 -0.28 9.89 -5.75
C GLY A 121 0.05 10.33 -4.33
N ASP A 122 1.21 10.92 -4.11
CA ASP A 122 1.71 11.26 -2.77
C ASP A 122 1.82 10.07 -1.80
N HIS A 123 2.22 8.89 -2.30
CA HIS A 123 2.35 7.65 -1.53
C HIS A 123 3.18 7.76 -0.25
N GLY A 124 4.28 8.53 -0.24
CA GLY A 124 5.11 8.72 0.95
C GLY A 124 4.36 9.50 2.03
N TYR A 125 3.56 10.50 1.65
CA TYR A 125 2.74 11.25 2.60
C TYR A 125 1.59 10.41 3.15
N TRP A 126 0.85 9.73 2.28
CA TRP A 126 -0.23 8.82 2.68
C TRP A 126 0.28 7.64 3.51
N GLY A 127 1.38 7.03 3.09
CA GLY A 127 2.02 5.91 3.79
C GLY A 127 2.52 6.32 5.16
N ALA A 128 3.18 7.47 5.28
CA ALA A 128 3.62 8.02 6.56
C ALA A 128 2.43 8.25 7.50
N GLN A 129 1.37 8.92 7.03
CA GLN A 129 0.16 9.13 7.82
C GLN A 129 -0.46 7.81 8.28
N LEU A 130 -0.58 6.83 7.37
CA LEU A 130 -1.18 5.53 7.65
C LEU A 130 -0.50 4.78 8.81
N VAL A 131 0.83 4.90 8.94
CA VAL A 131 1.62 4.18 9.95
C VAL A 131 1.96 5.00 11.19
N GLU A 132 1.87 6.33 11.13
CA GLU A 132 2.35 7.27 12.16
C GLU A 132 1.93 6.90 13.61
N PRO A 133 0.69 6.47 13.89
CA PRO A 133 0.32 6.09 15.26
C PRO A 133 1.07 4.85 15.79
N TYR A 134 1.53 4.00 14.89
CA TYR A 134 2.02 2.66 15.19
C TYR A 134 3.54 2.54 15.21
N VAL A 135 4.29 3.54 14.74
CA VAL A 135 5.75 3.46 14.59
C VAL A 135 6.48 4.62 15.26
N ASP A 136 7.80 4.53 15.39
CA ASP A 136 8.65 5.64 15.84
C ASP A 136 8.50 6.86 14.90
N GLU A 137 8.56 8.07 15.44
CA GLU A 137 8.38 9.30 14.64
C GLU A 137 9.40 9.40 13.49
N GLU A 138 10.62 8.90 13.71
CA GLU A 138 11.65 8.81 12.67
C GLU A 138 11.24 7.91 11.50
N VAL A 139 10.55 6.80 11.78
CA VAL A 139 10.08 5.86 10.74
C VAL A 139 9.01 6.52 9.88
N ALA A 140 8.00 7.14 10.51
CA ALA A 140 6.96 7.86 9.78
C ALA A 140 7.56 9.02 8.98
N TRP A 141 8.51 9.76 9.55
CA TRP A 141 9.22 10.84 8.85
C TRP A 141 10.04 10.31 7.66
N ALA A 142 10.78 9.22 7.83
CA ALA A 142 11.59 8.64 6.76
C ALA A 142 10.71 8.15 5.60
N ILE A 143 9.58 7.51 5.90
CA ILE A 143 8.58 7.12 4.90
C ILE A 143 7.99 8.37 4.21
N ARG A 144 7.78 9.48 4.90
CA ARG A 144 7.34 10.71 4.22
C ARG A 144 8.42 11.23 3.27
N ALA A 145 9.65 11.30 3.78
CA ALA A 145 10.77 11.91 3.09
C ALA A 145 11.25 11.10 1.88
N HIS A 146 11.15 9.77 1.88
CA HIS A 146 11.69 8.95 0.79
C HIS A 146 11.06 9.32 -0.57
N GLN A 147 9.77 9.66 -0.61
CA GLN A 147 9.09 10.10 -1.83
C GLN A 147 9.77 11.35 -2.42
N VAL A 148 10.17 12.30 -1.57
CA VAL A 148 10.80 13.55 -2.00
C VAL A 148 12.26 13.30 -2.36
N LEU A 149 12.99 12.62 -1.47
CA LEU A 149 14.43 12.41 -1.60
C LEU A 149 14.81 11.56 -2.82
N ARG A 150 13.93 10.68 -3.31
CA ARG A 150 14.19 9.84 -4.48
C ARG A 150 14.48 10.63 -5.77
N PHE A 151 14.05 11.88 -5.83
CA PHE A 151 14.26 12.74 -7.01
C PHE A 151 15.58 13.50 -6.99
N TYR A 152 16.34 13.47 -5.90
CA TYR A 152 17.55 14.27 -5.74
C TYR A 152 18.76 13.38 -5.46
N PRO A 153 19.85 13.50 -6.23
CA PRO A 153 21.08 12.76 -5.99
C PRO A 153 21.73 13.16 -4.66
N ASP A 154 22.54 12.26 -4.12
CA ASP A 154 23.40 12.49 -2.96
C ASP A 154 24.69 11.66 -3.08
N GLU A 155 25.73 12.31 -3.60
CA GLU A 155 27.05 11.70 -3.81
C GLU A 155 27.69 11.21 -2.50
N SER A 156 27.35 11.82 -1.35
CA SER A 156 27.94 11.43 -0.06
C SER A 156 27.62 9.99 0.35
N VAL A 157 26.58 9.42 -0.25
CA VAL A 157 26.16 8.03 -0.05
C VAL A 157 25.99 7.27 -1.36
N GLY A 158 26.55 7.80 -2.46
CA GLY A 158 26.50 7.17 -3.78
C GLY A 158 25.09 7.03 -4.36
N TYR A 159 24.14 7.88 -3.96
CA TYR A 159 22.80 7.88 -4.54
C TYR A 159 22.78 8.76 -5.79
N GLU A 160 22.84 8.15 -6.96
CA GLU A 160 22.68 8.86 -8.22
C GLU A 160 21.20 9.00 -8.60
N TYR A 161 20.88 9.94 -9.50
CA TYR A 161 19.53 10.05 -10.05
C TYR A 161 19.21 8.77 -10.87
N PRO A 162 18.13 8.03 -10.56
CA PRO A 162 17.87 6.75 -11.20
C PRO A 162 17.67 6.89 -12.72
N GLN A 163 18.47 6.18 -13.50
CA GLN A 163 18.32 6.17 -14.97
C GLN A 163 16.94 5.63 -15.41
N SER A 164 16.34 4.75 -14.60
CA SER A 164 14.97 4.27 -14.79
C SER A 164 13.94 5.40 -14.77
N TYR A 165 14.18 6.50 -14.03
CA TYR A 165 13.26 7.64 -13.97
C TYR A 165 13.32 8.49 -15.23
N ILE A 166 14.50 8.65 -15.84
CA ILE A 166 14.62 9.30 -17.15
C ILE A 166 13.78 8.54 -18.18
N LYS A 167 13.86 7.21 -18.17
CA LYS A 167 13.05 6.36 -19.06
C LYS A 167 11.55 6.43 -18.74
N ALA A 168 11.18 6.44 -17.46
CA ALA A 168 9.78 6.38 -17.03
C ALA A 168 9.04 7.71 -17.14
N PHE A 169 9.71 8.82 -16.83
CA PHE A 169 9.11 10.16 -16.73
C PHE A 169 9.53 11.11 -17.85
N GLY A 170 10.61 10.79 -18.57
CA GLY A 170 11.21 11.64 -19.59
C GLY A 170 12.35 12.51 -19.03
N ALA A 171 13.33 12.83 -19.87
CA ALA A 171 14.52 13.60 -19.47
C ALA A 171 14.20 15.04 -18.99
N ASP A 172 13.09 15.60 -19.47
CA ASP A 172 12.65 16.95 -19.13
C ASP A 172 11.73 16.99 -17.90
N TYR A 173 11.39 15.82 -17.32
CA TYR A 173 10.57 15.77 -16.11
C TYR A 173 11.26 16.52 -14.97
N ARG A 174 10.49 17.35 -14.27
CA ARG A 174 10.90 18.00 -13.03
C ARG A 174 9.81 17.77 -11.98
N PRO A 175 10.18 17.50 -10.71
CA PRO A 175 9.18 17.40 -9.65
C PRO A 175 8.37 18.68 -9.51
N ASP A 176 7.15 18.56 -8.98
CA ASP A 176 6.29 19.70 -8.70
C ASP A 176 6.95 20.68 -7.70
N PRO A 177 6.60 21.98 -7.75
CA PRO A 177 7.25 22.99 -6.90
C PRO A 177 7.24 22.68 -5.39
N TYR A 178 6.19 22.02 -4.89
CA TYR A 178 6.12 21.65 -3.47
C TYR A 178 7.12 20.55 -3.09
N ILE A 179 7.49 19.67 -4.03
CA ILE A 179 8.52 18.64 -3.81
C ILE A 179 9.90 19.29 -3.69
N GLU A 180 10.18 20.33 -4.48
CA GLU A 180 11.41 21.12 -4.37
C GLU A 180 11.50 21.89 -3.05
N GLU A 181 10.40 22.50 -2.61
CA GLU A 181 10.34 23.14 -1.29
C GLU A 181 10.58 22.11 -0.17
N ASP A 182 9.90 20.97 -0.23
CA ASP A 182 10.05 19.90 0.75
C ASP A 182 11.46 19.34 0.78
N TYR A 183 12.11 19.17 -0.37
CA TYR A 183 13.50 18.72 -0.43
C TYR A 183 14.41 19.66 0.35
N ARG A 184 14.29 20.98 0.16
CA ARG A 184 15.10 21.98 0.88
C ARG A 184 14.88 21.91 2.40
N ARG A 185 13.63 21.69 2.84
CA ARG A 185 13.31 21.53 4.27
C ARG A 185 13.89 20.21 4.81
N MET A 186 13.69 19.11 4.10
CA MET A 186 14.09 17.76 4.52
C MET A 186 15.61 17.57 4.49
N ARG A 187 16.33 18.23 3.58
CA ARG A 187 17.80 18.16 3.47
C ARG A 187 18.53 18.63 4.73
N ASN A 188 17.90 19.52 5.49
CA ASN A 188 18.40 20.10 6.74
C ASN A 188 17.83 19.41 7.99
N HIS A 189 17.01 18.36 7.83
CA HIS A 189 16.38 17.68 8.95
C HIS A 189 17.33 16.67 9.62
N LYS A 190 17.24 16.52 10.94
CA LYS A 190 18.06 15.56 11.73
C LYS A 190 17.97 14.11 11.24
N TRP A 191 16.85 13.74 10.62
CA TRP A 191 16.58 12.40 10.09
C TRP A 191 16.77 12.27 8.58
N TYR A 192 17.38 13.27 7.93
CA TYR A 192 17.65 13.24 6.48
C TYR A 192 18.22 11.89 6.02
N MET A 193 19.20 11.37 6.75
CA MET A 193 19.83 10.09 6.40
C MET A 193 18.88 8.90 6.54
N SER A 194 17.91 8.93 7.45
CA SER A 194 16.91 7.88 7.60
C SER A 194 16.04 7.77 6.34
N GLY A 195 15.55 8.90 5.82
CA GLY A 195 14.82 8.93 4.54
C GLY A 195 15.70 8.50 3.35
N ARG A 196 16.95 8.98 3.31
CA ARG A 196 17.93 8.62 2.26
C ARG A 196 18.29 7.13 2.25
N MET A 197 18.34 6.50 3.42
CA MET A 197 18.58 5.05 3.49
C MET A 197 17.43 4.25 2.90
N ILE A 198 16.18 4.71 3.01
CA ILE A 198 15.06 4.06 2.30
C ILE A 198 15.30 4.15 0.79
N THR A 199 15.62 5.33 0.25
CA THR A 199 15.80 5.47 -1.21
C THR A 199 16.92 4.58 -1.75
N LEU A 200 18.01 4.39 -1.01
CA LEU A 200 19.12 3.50 -1.40
C LEU A 200 18.70 2.03 -1.44
N ASN A 201 17.85 1.61 -0.51
CA ASN A 201 17.36 0.24 -0.42
C ASN A 201 16.09 0.01 -1.26
N ASP A 202 15.48 1.04 -1.85
CA ASP A 202 14.32 0.98 -2.75
C ASP A 202 14.75 0.65 -4.20
N ILE A 203 15.73 1.39 -4.76
CA ILE A 203 16.10 1.32 -6.19
C ILE A 203 16.41 -0.10 -6.69
N TYR A 204 17.00 -0.94 -5.84
CA TYR A 204 17.47 -2.29 -6.20
C TYR A 204 16.49 -3.41 -5.84
N SER A 205 15.24 -3.07 -5.55
CA SER A 205 14.22 -4.01 -5.04
C SER A 205 13.19 -4.39 -6.09
N PHE A 206 13.63 -4.64 -7.32
CA PHE A 206 12.79 -5.03 -8.45
C PHE A 206 13.31 -6.28 -9.15
N ASP A 207 14.14 -7.09 -8.47
CA ASP A 207 14.71 -8.31 -9.04
C ASP A 207 13.64 -9.40 -9.12
N PRO A 208 13.23 -9.85 -10.33
CA PRO A 208 12.19 -10.85 -10.48
C PRO A 208 12.59 -12.25 -9.98
N ASP A 209 13.89 -12.52 -9.85
CA ASP A 209 14.42 -13.83 -9.45
C ASP A 209 14.60 -13.93 -7.92
N VAL A 210 14.48 -12.82 -7.20
CA VAL A 210 14.63 -12.79 -5.74
C VAL A 210 13.29 -13.03 -5.06
N HIS A 211 13.20 -14.18 -4.38
CA HIS A 211 12.08 -14.51 -3.51
C HIS A 211 12.38 -14.13 -2.06
N VAL A 212 11.47 -13.38 -1.44
CA VAL A 212 11.52 -12.97 -0.03
C VAL A 212 10.22 -13.33 0.62
N GLU A 213 10.28 -13.99 1.78
CA GLU A 213 9.10 -14.34 2.56
C GLU A 213 8.83 -13.23 3.58
N LEU A 214 7.56 -12.92 3.80
CA LEU A 214 7.15 -11.91 4.77
C LEU A 214 7.60 -12.30 6.19
N GLU A 215 7.61 -13.60 6.48
CA GLU A 215 7.93 -14.18 7.77
C GLU A 215 9.34 -13.82 8.25
N GLU A 216 10.27 -13.51 7.34
CA GLU A 216 11.63 -13.02 7.67
C GLU A 216 11.62 -11.74 8.51
N PHE A 217 10.54 -10.97 8.44
CA PHE A 217 10.39 -9.69 9.14
C PHE A 217 9.47 -9.77 10.36
N SER A 218 8.95 -10.95 10.72
CA SER A 218 7.98 -11.10 11.82
C SER A 218 8.50 -10.52 13.13
N ASP A 219 9.75 -10.79 13.49
CA ASP A 219 10.37 -10.28 14.72
C ASP A 219 10.63 -8.77 14.66
N VAL A 220 10.96 -8.24 13.48
CA VAL A 220 11.15 -6.79 13.27
C VAL A 220 9.81 -6.07 13.46
N ILE A 221 8.75 -6.59 12.84
CA ILE A 221 7.39 -6.06 12.97
C ILE A 221 6.95 -6.12 14.44
N ALA A 222 7.08 -7.28 15.10
CA ALA A 222 6.65 -7.47 16.47
C ALA A 222 7.31 -6.49 17.46
N ARG A 223 8.58 -6.12 17.22
CA ARG A 223 9.35 -5.21 18.09
C ARG A 223 9.19 -3.72 17.76
N ASN A 224 8.88 -3.38 16.50
CA ASN A 224 8.94 -1.99 16.02
C ASN A 224 7.57 -1.43 15.57
N PHE A 225 6.54 -2.27 15.45
CA PHE A 225 5.18 -1.86 15.11
C PHE A 225 4.24 -2.05 16.31
N ARG A 226 3.65 -0.96 16.80
CA ARG A 226 2.69 -0.95 17.91
C ARG A 226 1.32 -1.44 17.43
N GLN A 227 1.22 -2.74 17.21
CA GLN A 227 -0.02 -3.39 16.75
C GLN A 227 -1.18 -3.13 17.73
N PRO A 228 -2.30 -2.52 17.29
CA PRO A 228 -3.46 -2.33 18.16
C PRO A 228 -4.14 -3.67 18.47
N GLN A 229 -4.59 -3.85 19.71
CA GLN A 229 -5.27 -5.07 20.18
C GLN A 229 -6.61 -5.31 19.44
N GLN A 230 -7.31 -4.24 19.07
CA GLN A 230 -8.57 -4.31 18.31
C GLN A 230 -8.35 -4.64 16.83
N GLY A 231 -7.10 -4.57 16.35
CA GLY A 231 -6.77 -4.70 14.93
C GLY A 231 -6.75 -3.35 14.19
N LEU A 232 -5.93 -3.29 13.14
CA LEU A 232 -5.78 -2.10 12.30
C LEU A 232 -7.11 -1.76 11.64
N GLY A 233 -7.59 -0.55 11.89
CA GLY A 233 -8.88 -0.07 11.37
C GLY A 233 -10.06 -0.25 12.32
N PHE A 234 -9.91 -0.96 13.42
CA PHE A 234 -10.93 -1.09 14.47
C PHE A 234 -10.49 -0.53 15.82
N ASP A 235 -9.31 0.08 15.84
CA ASP A 235 -8.80 0.92 16.92
C ASP A 235 -9.33 2.37 16.82
N ASN A 236 -8.97 3.20 17.80
CA ASN A 236 -9.38 4.60 17.89
C ASN A 236 -8.32 5.57 17.33
N SER A 237 -7.40 5.09 16.49
CA SER A 237 -6.40 5.94 15.88
C SER A 237 -7.05 6.91 14.87
N PRO A 238 -6.44 8.08 14.62
CA PRO A 238 -6.95 9.02 13.61
C PRO A 238 -6.97 8.42 12.19
N VAL A 239 -6.21 7.34 11.96
CA VAL A 239 -6.02 6.71 10.64
C VAL A 239 -6.81 5.41 10.50
N ALA A 240 -7.59 5.01 11.50
CA ALA A 240 -8.38 3.77 11.47
C ALA A 240 -9.33 3.72 10.25
N HIS A 241 -9.86 4.86 9.84
CA HIS A 241 -10.71 4.95 8.64
C HIS A 241 -9.95 4.64 7.34
N MET A 242 -8.65 4.95 7.26
CA MET A 242 -7.81 4.62 6.11
C MET A 242 -7.60 3.10 6.00
N TRP A 243 -7.29 2.44 7.11
CA TRP A 243 -7.20 0.97 7.15
C TRP A 243 -8.54 0.31 6.80
N ARG A 244 -9.68 0.83 7.25
CA ARG A 244 -11.01 0.31 6.85
C ARG A 244 -11.30 0.51 5.36
N ALA A 245 -10.82 1.59 4.75
CA ALA A 245 -10.95 1.80 3.31
C ALA A 245 -10.16 0.73 2.52
N ILE A 246 -9.01 0.29 3.04
CA ILE A 246 -8.24 -0.83 2.46
C ILE A 246 -8.95 -2.18 2.70
N ILE A 247 -9.55 -2.40 3.88
CA ILE A 247 -10.33 -3.62 4.16
C ILE A 247 -11.53 -3.73 3.21
N ARG A 248 -12.23 -2.61 2.98
CA ARG A 248 -13.50 -2.53 2.23
C ARG A 248 -13.45 -1.43 1.15
N PRO A 249 -12.67 -1.62 0.07
CA PRO A 249 -12.46 -0.57 -0.94
C PRO A 249 -13.72 -0.20 -1.73
N ALA A 250 -14.71 -1.10 -1.75
CA ALA A 250 -15.98 -0.95 -2.45
C ALA A 250 -17.17 -0.69 -1.51
N LYS A 251 -16.94 -0.43 -0.22
CA LYS A 251 -18.03 -0.10 0.71
C LYS A 251 -18.64 1.24 0.33
N TYR A 252 -19.97 1.27 0.21
CA TYR A 252 -20.68 2.44 -0.29
C TYR A 252 -20.72 3.63 0.69
N LEU A 253 -20.94 3.39 1.98
CA LEU A 253 -20.96 4.38 3.07
C LEU A 253 -20.31 3.79 4.34
#